data_AF-A0A7S4LBX9-F1
#
_entry.id   AF-A0A7S4LBX9-F1
#
_cell.length_a   1.000
_cell.length_b   1.000
_cell.length_c   1.000
_cell.angle_alpha   90.00
_cell.angle_beta   90.00
_cell.angle_gamma   90.00
#
_symmetry.space_group_name_H-M   'P 1'
#
loop_
_entity.id
_entity.type
_entity.pdbx_description
1 polymer ?
#
loop_
_entity_poly.entity_id
_entity_poly.type
_entity_poly.pdbx_seq_one_letter_code
_entity_poly.pdbx_strand_id
1 'polypeptide(L)'
;DALKLPFGDNTFNAATMGYGLRNVVSIPDAFTEIKRVLQPGAKAAILDFHKPSDERVANFQRLYLDNLVVPAATLAGMKEEYEYIMPSLEAFPTGPEQEMMAIEAGFTSATHHELA
;
A
#
# COMPACT_ATOMS: atom_id res chain seq x y z
N ASP A 1 0.79 14.05 -6.36
CA ASP A 1 1.89 13.20 -5.86
C ASP A 1 1.70 13.05 -4.36
N ALA A 2 1.66 11.81 -3.85
CA ALA A 2 1.48 11.55 -2.42
C ALA A 2 2.74 11.88 -1.60
N LEU A 3 3.88 12.11 -2.26
CA LEU A 3 5.15 12.46 -1.64
C LEU A 3 5.32 13.97 -1.43
N LYS A 4 4.42 14.78 -2.00
CA LYS A 4 4.47 16.25 -1.92
C LYS A 4 3.07 16.84 -2.01
N LEU A 5 2.36 16.78 -0.89
CA LEU A 5 1.03 17.33 -0.75
C LEU A 5 1.09 18.86 -0.67
N PRO A 6 0.21 19.58 -1.39
CA PRO A 6 0.21 21.05 -1.44
C PRO A 6 -0.44 21.69 -0.21
N PHE A 7 -0.23 21.10 0.98
CA PHE A 7 -0.81 21.54 2.24
C PHE A 7 0.29 21.81 3.27
N GLY A 8 0.02 22.72 4.20
CA GLY A 8 0.92 23.01 5.31
C GLY A 8 0.97 21.88 6.33
N ASP A 9 1.90 21.99 7.27
CA ASP A 9 2.03 21.05 8.38
C ASP A 9 0.79 21.13 9.28
N ASN A 10 0.41 20.02 9.90
CA ASN A 10 -0.70 19.96 10.87
C ASN A 10 -2.03 20.53 10.32
N THR A 11 -2.32 20.29 9.05
CA THR A 11 -3.54 20.79 8.38
C THR A 11 -4.76 19.92 8.68
N PHE A 12 -4.59 18.59 8.67
CA PHE A 12 -5.72 17.65 8.72
C PHE A 12 -5.82 16.91 10.05
N ASN A 13 -7.06 16.58 10.43
CA ASN A 13 -7.38 15.80 11.63
C ASN A 13 -7.42 14.28 11.38
N ALA A 14 -7.41 13.86 10.11
CA ALA A 14 -7.28 12.47 9.68
C ALA A 14 -6.81 12.39 8.23
N ALA A 15 -6.26 11.24 7.84
CA ALA A 15 -5.93 10.92 6.46
C ALA A 15 -6.41 9.51 6.13
N THR A 16 -6.87 9.31 4.90
CA THR A 16 -7.19 7.98 4.39
C THR A 16 -6.56 7.77 3.02
N MET A 17 -6.18 6.53 2.72
CA MET A 17 -5.68 6.14 1.41
C MET A 17 -6.23 4.76 1.07
N GLY A 18 -6.88 4.63 -0.08
CA GLY A 18 -7.42 3.36 -0.58
C GLY A 18 -6.72 2.96 -1.88
N TYR A 19 -6.11 1.78 -1.89
CA TYR A 19 -5.44 1.14 -3.01
C TYR A 19 -4.39 2.03 -3.72
N GLY A 20 -3.78 2.95 -2.98
CA GLY A 20 -2.84 3.95 -3.51
C GLY A 20 -1.40 3.79 -3.02
N LEU A 21 -1.17 3.12 -1.88
CA LEU A 21 0.15 3.07 -1.24
C LEU A 21 1.13 2.25 -2.07
N ARG A 22 0.69 1.14 -2.68
CA ARG A 22 1.56 0.32 -3.54
C ARG A 22 2.06 1.03 -4.81
N ASN A 23 1.38 2.12 -5.19
CA ASN A 23 1.67 2.85 -6.42
C ASN A 23 2.56 4.08 -6.17
N VAL A 24 2.94 4.37 -4.93
CA VAL A 24 3.87 5.48 -4.66
C VAL A 24 5.30 5.05 -4.96
N VAL A 25 6.12 6.00 -5.39
CA VAL A 25 7.54 5.74 -5.70
C VAL A 25 8.34 5.38 -4.43
N SER A 26 7.96 5.95 -3.29
CA SER A 26 8.62 5.72 -2.00
C SER A 26 7.57 5.68 -0.88
N ILE A 27 7.33 4.48 -0.34
CA ILE A 27 6.40 4.27 0.78
C ILE A 27 6.86 5.00 2.05
N PRO A 28 8.14 4.96 2.45
CA PRO A 28 8.62 5.72 3.61
C PRO A 28 8.40 7.23 3.48
N ASP A 29 8.65 7.79 2.28
CA ASP A 29 8.43 9.22 2.04
C ASP A 29 6.94 9.56 2.06
N ALA A 30 6.08 8.67 1.56
CA ALA A 30 4.63 8.84 1.64
C ALA A 30 4.16 8.86 3.11
N PHE A 31 4.66 7.97 3.96
CA PHE A 31 4.33 8.00 5.40
C PHE A 31 4.81 9.29 6.06
N THR A 32 6.02 9.76 5.73
CA THR A 32 6.57 11.02 6.24
C THR A 32 5.69 12.20 5.83
N GLU A 33 5.27 12.25 4.57
CA GLU A 33 4.45 13.33 4.05
C GLU A 33 3.03 13.31 4.63
N ILE A 34 2.44 12.13 4.80
CA ILE A 34 1.15 11.97 5.50
C ILE A 34 1.30 12.43 6.95
N LYS A 35 2.37 12.05 7.65
CA LYS A 35 2.60 12.46 9.04
C LYS A 35 2.76 13.97 9.18
N ARG A 36 3.41 14.62 8.22
CA ARG A 36 3.64 16.08 8.19
C ARG A 36 2.33 16.86 8.14
N VAL A 37 1.41 16.47 7.25
CA VAL A 37 0.14 17.18 7.07
C VAL A 37 -0.89 16.88 8.17
N LEU A 38 -0.67 15.84 8.98
CA LEU A 38 -1.54 15.46 10.10
C LEU A 38 -1.23 16.21 11.39
N GLN A 39 -2.27 16.74 12.02
CA GLN A 39 -2.20 17.34 13.36
C GLN A 39 -1.69 16.36 14.43
N PRO A 40 -1.12 16.84 15.54
CA PRO A 40 -0.79 15.97 16.67
C PRO A 40 -2.03 15.23 17.17
N GLY A 41 -1.93 13.91 17.35
CA GLY A 41 -3.05 13.06 17.77
C GLY A 41 -4.00 12.62 16.65
N ALA A 42 -3.85 13.12 15.43
CA ALA A 42 -4.60 12.66 14.27
C ALA A 42 -4.18 11.24 13.83
N LYS A 43 -5.03 10.59 13.03
CA LYS A 43 -4.82 9.21 12.56
C LYS A 43 -4.80 9.12 11.03
N ALA A 44 -4.01 8.19 10.51
CA ALA A 44 -4.08 7.75 9.13
C ALA A 44 -4.68 6.34 9.06
N ALA A 45 -5.52 6.07 8.06
CA ALA A 45 -6.00 4.72 7.75
C ALA A 45 -5.72 4.40 6.28
N ILE A 46 -4.94 3.35 6.03
CA ILE A 46 -4.55 2.94 4.69
C ILE A 46 -5.10 1.54 4.43
N LEU A 47 -5.77 1.39 3.29
CA LEU A 47 -6.22 0.12 2.75
C LEU A 47 -5.47 -0.13 1.46
N ASP A 48 -4.74 -1.23 1.36
CA ASP A 48 -4.15 -1.68 0.10
C ASP A 48 -4.10 -3.21 0.07
N PHE A 49 -3.65 -3.77 -1.04
CA PHE A 49 -3.36 -5.19 -1.11
C PHE A 49 -2.23 -5.56 -0.15
N HIS A 50 -2.25 -6.80 0.30
CA HIS A 50 -1.26 -7.36 1.20
C HIS A 50 -0.63 -8.59 0.56
N LYS A 51 0.66 -8.79 0.84
CA LYS A 51 1.40 -10.00 0.51
C LYS A 51 1.17 -11.04 1.62
N PRO A 52 0.44 -12.14 1.35
CA PRO A 52 0.14 -13.18 2.35
C PRO A 52 1.39 -13.63 3.09
N SER A 53 1.29 -13.74 4.41
CA SER A 53 2.36 -14.29 5.25
C SER A 53 2.54 -15.80 5.06
N ASP A 54 1.48 -16.51 4.65
CA ASP A 54 1.53 -17.94 4.30
C ASP A 54 2.00 -18.13 2.84
N GLU A 55 3.15 -18.76 2.67
CA GLU A 55 3.74 -19.06 1.35
C GLU A 55 2.83 -19.87 0.43
N ARG A 56 1.96 -20.75 0.98
CA ARG A 56 1.02 -21.54 0.17
C ARG A 56 -0.07 -20.65 -0.40
N VAL A 57 -0.56 -19.71 0.40
CA VAL A 57 -1.56 -18.72 -0.03
C VAL A 57 -0.94 -17.77 -1.05
N ALA A 58 0.29 -17.29 -0.81
CA ALA A 58 1.03 -16.47 -1.76
C ALA A 58 1.25 -17.20 -3.11
N ASN A 59 1.64 -18.48 -3.07
CA ASN A 59 1.83 -19.27 -4.28
C ASN A 59 0.52 -19.55 -5.02
N PHE A 60 -0.58 -19.82 -4.30
CA PHE A 60 -1.90 -19.95 -4.90
C PHE A 60 -2.36 -18.64 -5.55
N GLN A 61 -2.19 -17.51 -4.86
CA GLN A 61 -2.53 -16.18 -5.38
C GLN A 61 -1.75 -15.88 -6.66
N ARG A 62 -0.44 -16.18 -6.66
CA ARG A 62 0.41 -16.03 -7.86
C ARG A 62 -0.08 -16.92 -9.00
N LEU A 63 -0.31 -18.21 -8.76
CA LEU A 63 -0.82 -19.13 -9.78
C LEU A 63 -2.17 -18.68 -10.35
N TYR A 64 -3.07 -18.19 -9.49
CA TYR A 64 -4.37 -17.66 -9.90
C TYR A 64 -4.23 -16.41 -10.78
N LEU A 65 -3.37 -15.47 -10.38
CA LEU A 65 -3.12 -14.24 -11.13
C LEU A 65 -2.47 -14.55 -12.50
N ASP A 66 -1.42 -15.37 -12.52
CA ASP A 66 -0.66 -15.70 -13.73
C ASP A 66 -1.48 -16.53 -14.73
N ASN A 67 -2.31 -17.48 -14.26
CA ASN A 67 -2.98 -18.43 -15.15
C ASN A 67 -4.44 -18.08 -15.47
N LEU A 68 -5.10 -17.23 -14.68
CA LEU A 68 -6.50 -16.87 -14.90
C LEU A 68 -6.68 -15.38 -15.18
N VAL A 69 -6.15 -14.53 -14.30
CA VAL A 69 -6.44 -13.09 -14.33
C VAL A 69 -5.71 -12.39 -15.46
N VAL A 70 -4.40 -12.61 -15.61
CA VAL A 70 -3.60 -11.99 -16.69
C VAL A 70 -4.08 -12.43 -18.08
N PRO A 71 -4.37 -13.73 -18.34
CA PRO A 71 -4.95 -14.15 -19.61
C PRO A 71 -6.33 -13.53 -19.89
N ALA A 72 -7.20 -13.45 -18.89
CA ALA A 72 -8.52 -12.82 -19.04
C ALA A 72 -8.43 -11.31 -19.31
N ALA A 73 -7.55 -10.61 -18.58
CA ALA A 73 -7.29 -9.19 -18.79
C ALA A 73 -6.67 -8.91 -20.18
N THR A 74 -5.79 -9.80 -20.64
CA THR A 74 -5.21 -9.72 -21.98
C THR A 74 -6.28 -9.84 -23.07
N LEU A 75 -7.23 -10.78 -22.92
CA LEU A 75 -8.37 -10.91 -23.82
C LEU A 75 -9.28 -9.66 -23.79
N ALA A 76 -9.34 -8.97 -22.65
CA ALA A 76 -10.08 -7.72 -22.48
C ALA A 76 -9.30 -6.45 -22.90
N GLY A 77 -8.05 -6.59 -23.38
CA GLY A 77 -7.21 -5.46 -23.80
C GLY A 77 -6.57 -4.65 -22.66
N MET A 78 -6.56 -5.18 -21.42
CA MET A 78 -6.01 -4.53 -20.22
C MET A 78 -4.71 -5.21 -19.75
N LYS A 79 -3.89 -5.65 -20.71
CA LYS A 79 -2.73 -6.49 -20.42
C LYS A 79 -1.69 -5.75 -19.56
N GLU A 80 -1.40 -4.50 -19.91
CA GLU A 80 -0.32 -3.71 -19.29
C GLU A 80 -0.63 -3.37 -17.83
N GLU A 81 -1.90 -3.10 -17.50
CA GLU A 81 -2.35 -2.82 -16.13
C GLU A 81 -2.25 -4.05 -15.22
N TYR A 82 -2.45 -5.24 -15.78
CA TYR A 82 -2.48 -6.50 -15.02
C TYR A 82 -1.11 -7.17 -14.91
N GLU A 83 -0.22 -6.99 -15.89
CA GLU A 83 1.18 -7.43 -15.79
C GLU A 83 1.92 -6.72 -14.64
N TYR A 84 1.53 -5.48 -14.30
CA TYR A 84 2.14 -4.71 -13.21
C TYR A 84 1.69 -5.16 -11.80
N ILE A 85 0.57 -5.87 -11.69
CA ILE A 85 0.00 -6.26 -10.39
C ILE A 85 0.95 -7.18 -9.62
N MET A 86 1.47 -8.24 -10.26
CA MET A 86 2.33 -9.21 -9.56
C MET A 86 3.66 -8.61 -9.08
N PRO A 87 4.44 -7.91 -9.92
CA PRO A 87 5.67 -7.26 -9.47
C PRO A 87 5.41 -6.23 -8.36
N SER A 88 4.31 -5.47 -8.45
CA SER A 88 3.95 -4.49 -7.41
C SER A 88 3.63 -5.17 -6.07
N LEU A 89 2.93 -6.31 -6.09
CA LEU A 89 2.62 -7.10 -4.89
C LEU A 89 3.86 -7.76 -4.28
N GLU A 90 4.78 -8.27 -5.11
CA GLU A 90 6.00 -8.93 -4.61
C GLU A 90 6.93 -7.95 -3.90
N ALA A 91 7.03 -6.72 -4.43
CA ALA A 91 7.83 -5.62 -3.90
C ALA A 91 7.14 -4.86 -2.75
N PHE A 92 5.84 -5.08 -2.54
CA PHE A 92 5.10 -4.39 -1.49
C PHE A 92 5.52 -4.91 -0.10
N PRO A 93 5.83 -4.02 0.86
CA PRO A 93 6.21 -4.41 2.21
C PRO A 93 5.11 -5.21 2.89
N THR A 94 5.52 -6.18 3.71
CA THR A 94 4.63 -6.92 4.61
C THR A 94 3.98 -6.00 5.63
N GLY A 95 2.90 -6.46 6.27
CA GLY A 95 2.22 -5.70 7.32
C GLY A 95 3.17 -5.18 8.42
N PRO A 96 4.03 -6.04 9.01
CA PRO A 96 5.01 -5.61 10.00
C PRO A 96 6.04 -4.59 9.47
N GLU A 97 6.47 -4.71 8.22
CA GLU A 97 7.38 -3.74 7.59
C GLU A 97 6.67 -2.38 7.40
N GLN A 98 5.40 -2.38 6.99
CA GLN A 98 4.60 -1.15 6.88
C GLN A 98 4.41 -0.46 8.23
N GLU A 99 4.14 -1.24 9.28
CA GLU A 99 4.05 -0.71 10.64
C GLU A 99 5.37 -0.05 11.06
N MET A 100 6.51 -0.72 10.81
CA MET A 100 7.83 -0.20 11.13
C MET A 100 8.12 1.11 10.39
N MET A 101 7.86 1.16 9.08
CA MET A 101 8.03 2.37 8.26
C MET A 101 7.16 3.52 8.77
N ALA A 102 5.93 3.25 9.24
CA ALA A 102 5.07 4.27 9.83
C ALA A 102 5.63 4.80 11.16
N ILE A 103 6.17 3.93 12.02
CA ILE A 103 6.83 4.37 13.26
C ILE A 103 8.06 5.22 12.96
N GLU A 104 8.90 4.80 12.00
CA GLU A 104 10.09 5.54 11.57
C GLU A 104 9.74 6.92 10.99
N ALA A 105 8.60 7.03 10.31
CA ALA A 105 8.06 8.31 9.81
C ALA A 105 7.53 9.23 10.93
N GLY A 106 7.47 8.78 12.19
CA GLY A 106 7.08 9.58 13.35
C GLY A 106 5.64 9.36 13.82
N PHE A 107 4.97 8.29 13.40
CA PHE A 107 3.73 7.85 14.07
C PHE A 107 4.06 7.22 15.42
N THR A 108 3.23 7.48 16.43
CA THR A 108 3.44 6.92 17.79
C THR A 108 3.08 5.44 17.88
N SER A 109 2.13 4.98 17.08
CA SER A 109 1.73 3.58 16.99
C SER A 109 1.21 3.27 15.58
N ALA A 110 1.45 2.05 15.12
CA ALA A 110 0.93 1.52 13.87
C ALA A 110 0.40 0.10 14.11
N THR A 111 -0.64 -0.28 13.39
CA THR A 111 -1.23 -1.62 13.47
C THR A 111 -1.80 -2.00 12.12
N HIS A 112 -1.42 -3.18 11.65
CA HIS A 112 -1.86 -3.80 10.42
C HIS A 112 -2.94 -4.83 10.73
N HIS A 113 -3.98 -4.85 9.91
CA HIS A 113 -5.06 -5.82 9.99
C HIS A 113 -5.21 -6.49 8.63
N GLU A 114 -5.03 -7.81 8.60
CA GLU A 114 -5.39 -8.60 7.42
C GLU A 114 -6.92 -8.65 7.30
N LEU A 115 -7.43 -8.29 6.14
CA LEU A 115 -8.83 -8.50 5.79
C LEU A 115 -8.92 -9.87 5.12
N ALA A 116 -9.63 -10.79 5.77
CA ALA A 116 -9.85 -12.17 5.33
C ALA A 116 -10.62 -12.26 4.00
#